data_AF-A0A6C0RGJ8-F1
#
_entry.id   AF-A0A6C0RGJ8-F1
#
_cell.length_a   1.000
_cell.length_b   1.000
_cell.length_c   1.000
_cell.angle_alpha   90.00
_cell.angle_beta   90.00
_cell.angle_gamma   90.00
#
_symmetry.space_group_name_H-M   'P 1'
#
loop_
_entity.id
_entity.type
_entity.pdbx_description
1 polymer ?
#
loop_
_entity_poly.entity_id
_entity_poly.type
_entity_poly.pdbx_seq_one_letter_code
_entity_poly.pdbx_strand_id
1 'polypeptide(L)'
;MLRQLKIAKSDYDQFLDGLNSRFFDGNFAWMAMGLEHVPQMFSLSKYAYLDIISEKKTLNKLRNNPGELNSILPLDMPDTMTLDKMLHDGHCHVCNRSAEEGSEAWNYIFKLKNRPSSKQNEAPLFKNDFKSFFEDIQLLSQPFTGKIGYVEDSIASSIQKQDELKSRISRIDGKLKTNQIELKELLKSDDIDENADKEKNILNAYEGAIKRATQAEERINRTTQRIKEINKTIRGIEEELEKLRGVDVPVEYKNAYELLNDIAISVSNTRERTFINMLKRLEEYSNKHFGNLIKYNEISGGILRFKQTLSDTIELDVVDKDENIVSGSSEGFQRMKKLAVVMSIISAKGTGFNYPMFADAPLSTFGKGFIKSFFEEVPNVFPQSIILINNIYDADAPNKLDDIGNDLLKNNGHVSTMYLNEVNSKVQQVDRKTLITKLKG
;
A
#
# COMPACT_ATOMS: atom_id res chain seq x y z
N MET A 1 -9.13 24.75 -0.26
CA MET A 1 -10.45 24.06 -0.29
C MET A 1 -10.50 22.86 -1.25
N LEU A 2 -9.98 22.94 -2.48
CA LEU A 2 -9.95 21.78 -3.40
C LEU A 2 -9.27 20.53 -2.80
N ARG A 3 -8.14 20.70 -2.11
CA ARG A 3 -7.48 19.62 -1.36
C ARG A 3 -8.38 19.02 -0.27
N GLN A 4 -9.14 19.86 0.44
CA GLN A 4 -10.08 19.40 1.49
C GLN A 4 -11.28 18.66 0.89
N LEU A 5 -11.75 19.06 -0.29
CA LEU A 5 -12.81 18.34 -1.02
C LEU A 5 -12.31 16.96 -1.47
N LYS A 6 -11.08 16.87 -1.99
CA LYS A 6 -10.46 15.60 -2.40
C LYS A 6 -10.31 14.65 -1.21
N ILE A 7 -9.84 15.15 -0.06
CA ILE A 7 -9.74 14.36 1.18
C ILE A 7 -11.13 13.90 1.64
N ALA A 8 -12.12 14.80 1.68
CA ALA A 8 -13.47 14.43 2.12
C ALA A 8 -14.15 13.38 1.20
N LYS A 9 -13.90 13.43 -0.12
CA LYS A 9 -14.35 12.38 -1.05
C LYS A 9 -13.63 11.06 -0.80
N SER A 10 -12.32 11.09 -0.60
CA SER A 10 -11.54 9.90 -0.27
C SER A 10 -11.98 9.26 1.05
N ASP A 11 -12.27 10.06 2.08
CA ASP A 11 -12.79 9.58 3.37
C ASP A 11 -14.14 8.87 3.20
N TYR A 12 -14.98 9.39 2.30
CA TYR A 12 -16.29 8.81 1.97
C TYR A 12 -16.16 7.50 1.20
N ASP A 13 -15.28 7.45 0.20
CA ASP A 13 -15.03 6.23 -0.58
C ASP A 13 -14.44 5.11 0.31
N GLN A 14 -13.47 5.46 1.17
CA GLN A 14 -12.89 4.52 2.14
C GLN A 14 -13.94 4.02 3.15
N PHE A 15 -14.88 4.88 3.55
CA PHE A 15 -15.99 4.48 4.41
C PHE A 15 -16.92 3.48 3.70
N LEU A 16 -17.25 3.71 2.42
CA LEU A 16 -18.07 2.79 1.62
C LEU A 16 -17.39 1.43 1.43
N ASP A 17 -16.09 1.41 1.12
CA ASP A 17 -15.32 0.17 0.96
C ASP A 17 -15.30 -0.64 2.26
N GLY A 18 -15.26 0.05 3.40
CA GLY A 18 -15.34 -0.56 4.73
C GLY A 18 -16.69 -1.20 5.06
N LEU A 19 -17.80 -0.83 4.40
CA LEU A 19 -19.13 -1.38 4.70
C LEU A 19 -19.23 -2.87 4.37
N ASN A 20 -18.60 -3.32 3.27
CA ASN A 20 -18.61 -4.73 2.88
C ASN A 20 -18.00 -5.64 3.96
N SER A 21 -16.94 -5.17 4.63
CA SER A 21 -16.31 -5.93 5.72
C SER A 21 -17.23 -6.09 6.94
N ARG A 22 -18.12 -5.13 7.21
CA ARG A 22 -19.04 -5.16 8.35
C ARG A 22 -20.15 -6.20 8.22
N PHE A 23 -20.40 -6.71 7.02
CA PHE A 23 -21.33 -7.81 6.81
C PHE A 23 -20.86 -9.13 7.43
N PHE A 24 -19.55 -9.39 7.34
CA PHE A 24 -18.97 -10.69 7.71
C PHE A 24 -18.10 -10.64 8.97
N ASP A 25 -17.70 -9.45 9.41
CA ASP A 25 -16.95 -9.27 10.66
C ASP A 25 -17.85 -9.58 11.86
N GLY A 26 -17.40 -10.52 12.72
CA GLY A 26 -18.10 -10.91 13.95
C GLY A 26 -18.30 -9.77 14.94
N ASN A 27 -17.56 -8.67 14.81
CA ASN A 27 -17.76 -7.46 15.62
C ASN A 27 -19.02 -6.67 15.24
N PHE A 28 -19.43 -6.71 13.96
CA PHE A 28 -20.55 -5.95 13.42
C PHE A 28 -21.74 -6.83 13.08
N ALA A 29 -21.47 -8.05 12.59
CA ALA A 29 -22.45 -9.11 12.40
C ALA A 29 -23.68 -8.72 11.57
N TRP A 30 -23.56 -7.81 10.58
CA TRP A 30 -24.76 -7.31 9.87
C TRP A 30 -25.52 -8.41 9.13
N MET A 31 -24.86 -9.49 8.73
CA MET A 31 -25.52 -10.67 8.16
C MET A 31 -26.55 -11.29 9.12
N ALA A 32 -26.40 -11.11 10.44
CA ALA A 32 -27.26 -11.71 11.44
C ALA A 32 -28.51 -10.87 11.78
N MET A 33 -28.80 -9.83 10.99
CA MET A 33 -30.00 -9.00 11.13
C MET A 33 -31.28 -9.86 11.01
N GLY A 34 -32.21 -9.69 11.95
CA GLY A 34 -33.48 -10.44 11.97
C GLY A 34 -33.35 -11.89 12.44
N LEU A 35 -32.18 -12.27 12.99
CA LEU A 35 -31.94 -13.59 13.55
C LEU A 35 -31.91 -13.57 15.09
N GLU A 36 -32.52 -12.56 15.75
CA GLU A 36 -32.47 -12.42 17.21
C GLU A 36 -32.98 -13.66 17.95
N HIS A 37 -33.97 -14.33 17.37
CA HIS A 37 -34.63 -15.49 17.97
C HIS A 37 -33.91 -16.82 17.68
N VAL A 38 -33.00 -16.86 16.69
CA VAL A 38 -32.36 -18.10 16.23
C VAL A 38 -31.45 -18.71 17.30
N PRO A 39 -30.62 -17.95 18.06
CA PRO A 39 -29.82 -18.53 19.15
C PRO A 39 -30.65 -19.19 20.24
N GLN A 40 -31.81 -18.63 20.57
CA GLN A 40 -32.74 -19.20 21.55
C GLN A 40 -33.37 -20.49 21.03
N MET A 41 -33.85 -20.49 19.78
CA MET A 41 -34.40 -21.67 19.11
C MET A 41 -33.38 -22.81 19.00
N PHE A 42 -32.14 -22.47 18.67
CA PHE A 42 -31.03 -23.43 18.63
C PHE A 42 -30.75 -24.02 20.02
N SER A 43 -30.70 -23.18 21.05
CA SER A 43 -30.46 -23.63 22.43
C SER A 43 -31.55 -24.60 22.91
N LEU A 44 -32.83 -24.28 22.67
CA LEU A 44 -33.96 -25.15 22.99
C LEU A 44 -33.87 -26.50 22.27
N SER A 45 -33.56 -26.47 20.98
CA SER A 45 -33.42 -27.70 20.16
C SER A 45 -32.23 -28.55 20.64
N LYS A 46 -31.12 -27.90 21.01
CA LYS A 46 -29.93 -28.56 21.56
C LYS A 46 -30.25 -29.22 22.92
N TYR A 47 -30.94 -28.53 23.82
CA TYR A 47 -31.33 -29.10 25.11
C TYR A 47 -32.27 -30.30 24.93
N ALA A 48 -33.29 -30.20 24.07
CA ALA A 48 -34.18 -31.32 23.77
C ALA A 48 -33.43 -32.54 23.21
N TYR A 49 -32.42 -32.31 22.35
CA TYR A 49 -31.55 -33.37 21.84
C TYR A 49 -30.70 -34.02 22.95
N LEU A 50 -30.08 -33.21 23.80
CA LEU A 50 -29.26 -33.69 24.92
C LEU A 50 -30.08 -34.47 25.94
N ASP A 51 -31.32 -34.04 26.21
CA ASP A 51 -32.25 -34.73 27.11
C ASP A 51 -32.57 -36.13 26.59
N ILE A 52 -32.95 -36.26 25.31
CA ILE A 52 -33.24 -37.57 24.68
C ILE A 52 -32.01 -38.50 24.73
N ILE A 53 -30.81 -37.96 24.51
CA ILE A 53 -29.58 -38.74 24.62
C ILE A 53 -29.34 -39.19 26.05
N SER A 54 -29.52 -38.30 27.02
CA SER A 54 -29.31 -38.58 28.43
C SER A 54 -30.27 -39.66 28.91
N GLU A 55 -31.55 -39.59 28.51
CA GLU A 55 -32.58 -40.57 28.85
C GLU A 55 -32.22 -41.95 28.27
N LYS A 56 -31.84 -42.01 26.99
CA LYS A 56 -31.42 -43.26 26.35
C LYS A 56 -30.12 -43.83 26.90
N LYS A 57 -29.15 -42.99 27.29
CA LYS A 57 -27.93 -43.43 28.00
C LYS A 57 -28.29 -44.02 29.36
N THR A 58 -29.22 -43.38 30.07
CA THR A 58 -29.71 -43.83 31.38
C THR A 58 -30.43 -45.17 31.28
N LEU A 59 -31.38 -45.30 30.34
CA LEU A 59 -32.12 -46.54 30.10
C LEU A 59 -31.20 -47.71 29.70
N ASN A 60 -30.18 -47.46 28.87
CA ASN A 60 -29.21 -48.50 28.51
C ASN A 60 -28.31 -48.91 29.68
N LYS A 61 -27.88 -47.96 30.52
CA LYS A 61 -27.11 -48.27 31.74
C LYS A 61 -27.95 -49.09 32.72
N LEU A 62 -29.22 -48.75 32.92
CA LEU A 62 -30.17 -49.52 33.73
C LEU A 62 -30.45 -50.92 33.18
N ARG A 63 -30.56 -51.06 31.85
CA ARG A 63 -30.76 -52.36 31.20
C ARG A 63 -29.55 -53.29 31.36
N ASN A 64 -28.34 -52.73 31.36
CA ASN A 64 -27.10 -53.50 31.45
C ASN A 64 -26.67 -53.78 32.91
N ASN A 65 -27.02 -52.92 33.88
CA ASN A 65 -26.76 -53.10 35.31
C ASN A 65 -27.86 -52.44 36.18
N PRO A 66 -28.86 -53.19 36.69
CA PRO A 66 -30.00 -52.64 37.43
C PRO A 66 -29.65 -52.02 38.80
N GLY A 67 -28.46 -52.29 39.33
CA GLY A 67 -27.99 -51.79 40.64
C GLY A 67 -27.39 -50.36 40.62
N GLU A 68 -27.22 -49.76 39.44
CA GLU A 68 -26.59 -48.44 39.28
C GLU A 68 -27.57 -47.25 39.19
N LEU A 69 -28.85 -47.45 39.56
CA LEU A 69 -29.84 -46.35 39.58
C LEU A 69 -29.40 -45.17 40.45
N ASN A 70 -28.58 -45.43 41.48
CA ASN A 70 -28.09 -44.43 42.41
C ASN A 70 -26.92 -43.58 41.86
N SER A 71 -26.44 -43.80 40.62
CA SER A 71 -25.28 -43.11 40.05
C SER A 71 -25.51 -42.18 38.87
N ILE A 72 -26.75 -41.94 38.47
CA ILE A 72 -27.03 -40.99 37.38
C ILE A 72 -27.10 -39.57 37.96
N LEU A 73 -26.19 -38.71 37.52
CA LEU A 73 -26.11 -37.31 37.91
C LEU A 73 -26.73 -36.41 36.82
N PRO A 74 -27.39 -35.29 37.19
CA PRO A 74 -27.85 -34.27 36.25
C PRO A 74 -26.67 -33.61 35.48
N LEU A 75 -26.96 -33.06 34.29
CA LEU A 75 -25.98 -32.46 33.38
C LEU A 75 -25.24 -31.22 33.94
N ASP A 76 -25.84 -30.51 34.90
CA ASP A 76 -25.28 -29.29 35.52
C ASP A 76 -24.36 -29.55 36.72
N MET A 77 -23.72 -30.73 36.77
CA MET A 77 -22.79 -31.03 37.85
C MET A 77 -21.43 -30.35 37.58
N PRO A 78 -20.83 -29.68 38.59
CA PRO A 78 -19.48 -29.15 38.50
C PRO A 78 -18.49 -30.25 38.10
N ASP A 79 -17.55 -29.93 37.20
CA ASP A 79 -16.51 -30.87 36.79
C ASP A 79 -15.59 -31.24 37.97
N THR A 80 -14.82 -32.32 37.81
CA THR A 80 -13.91 -32.82 38.86
C THR A 80 -12.92 -31.75 39.33
N MET A 81 -12.48 -30.86 38.44
CA MET A 81 -11.62 -29.72 38.74
C MET A 81 -12.33 -28.66 39.60
N THR A 82 -13.61 -28.38 39.33
CA THR A 82 -14.41 -27.44 40.11
C THR A 82 -14.75 -28.02 41.49
N LEU A 83 -15.00 -29.33 41.60
CA LEU A 83 -15.18 -30.00 42.89
C LEU A 83 -13.90 -29.96 43.74
N ASP A 84 -12.72 -30.06 43.12
CA ASP A 84 -11.44 -29.90 43.81
C ASP A 84 -11.23 -28.50 44.37
N LYS A 85 -11.60 -27.48 43.59
CA LYS A 85 -11.60 -26.10 44.07
C LYS A 85 -12.59 -25.89 45.22
N MET A 86 -13.79 -26.48 45.16
CA MET A 86 -14.77 -26.39 46.26
C MET A 86 -14.25 -27.01 47.56
N LEU A 87 -13.51 -28.12 47.49
CA LEU A 87 -12.90 -28.75 48.66
C LEU A 87 -11.75 -27.93 49.24
N HIS A 88 -10.95 -27.30 48.38
CA HIS A 88 -9.84 -26.44 48.78
C HIS A 88 -10.33 -25.11 49.37
N ASP A 89 -11.32 -24.48 48.74
CA ASP A 89 -11.85 -23.19 49.16
C ASP A 89 -12.79 -23.30 50.37
N GLY A 90 -13.17 -24.52 50.75
CA GLY A 90 -14.05 -24.78 51.88
C GLY A 90 -15.47 -24.23 51.69
N HIS A 91 -15.92 -24.02 50.44
CA HIS A 91 -17.28 -23.56 50.13
C HIS A 91 -17.76 -24.04 48.75
N CYS A 92 -19.08 -24.19 48.59
CA CYS A 92 -19.69 -24.65 47.34
C CYS A 92 -19.93 -23.48 46.38
N HIS A 93 -19.34 -23.50 45.17
CA HIS A 93 -19.51 -22.44 44.16
C HIS A 93 -20.88 -22.44 43.45
N VAL A 94 -21.70 -23.48 43.62
CA VAL A 94 -23.04 -23.54 42.99
C VAL A 94 -24.12 -22.92 43.89
N CYS A 95 -24.10 -23.25 45.18
CA CYS A 95 -25.11 -22.78 46.14
C CYS A 95 -24.56 -21.83 47.22
N ASN A 96 -23.27 -21.48 47.13
CA ASN A 96 -22.54 -20.57 48.02
C ASN A 96 -22.63 -20.91 49.52
N ARG A 97 -22.75 -22.20 49.85
CA ARG A 97 -22.74 -22.70 51.24
C ARG A 97 -21.32 -23.00 51.70
N SER A 98 -21.02 -22.73 52.97
CA SER A 98 -19.76 -23.17 53.58
C SER A 98 -19.70 -24.69 53.69
N ALA A 99 -18.53 -25.23 53.38
CA ALA A 99 -18.21 -26.65 53.39
C ALA A 99 -16.79 -26.80 53.94
N GLU A 100 -16.60 -26.45 55.20
CA GLU A 100 -15.29 -26.53 55.87
C GLU A 100 -14.81 -27.98 56.01
N GLU A 101 -13.49 -28.17 56.08
CA GLU A 101 -12.85 -29.48 56.10
C GLU A 101 -13.37 -30.35 57.26
N GLY A 102 -13.92 -31.53 56.93
CA GLY A 102 -14.54 -32.43 57.90
C GLY A 102 -16.05 -32.22 58.15
N SER A 103 -16.66 -31.16 57.63
CA SER A 103 -18.12 -30.97 57.69
C SER A 103 -18.87 -32.03 56.87
N GLU A 104 -20.16 -32.22 57.16
CA GLU A 104 -21.02 -33.14 56.40
C GLU A 104 -21.07 -32.75 54.91
N ALA A 105 -21.09 -31.45 54.62
CA ALA A 105 -21.06 -30.90 53.26
C ALA A 105 -19.71 -31.19 52.56
N TRP A 106 -18.59 -31.00 53.24
CA TRP A 106 -17.26 -31.30 52.68
C TRP A 106 -17.09 -32.80 52.42
N ASN A 107 -17.52 -33.65 53.35
CA ASN A 107 -17.49 -35.10 53.18
C ASN A 107 -18.40 -35.58 52.04
N TYR A 108 -19.52 -34.90 51.80
CA TYR A 108 -20.39 -35.19 50.66
C TYR A 108 -19.72 -34.82 49.32
N ILE A 109 -19.10 -33.64 49.23
CA ILE A 109 -18.32 -33.21 48.04
C ILE A 109 -17.14 -34.16 47.81
N PHE A 110 -16.45 -34.58 48.87
CA PHE A 110 -15.34 -35.53 48.80
C PHE A 110 -15.77 -36.93 48.32
N LYS A 111 -16.95 -37.41 48.77
CA LYS A 111 -17.56 -38.65 48.27
C LYS A 111 -17.98 -38.55 46.81
N LEU A 112 -18.45 -37.39 46.36
CA LEU A 112 -18.79 -37.15 44.96
C LEU A 112 -17.56 -37.17 44.05
N LYS A 113 -16.44 -36.56 44.50
CA LYS A 113 -15.15 -36.61 43.79
C LYS A 113 -14.61 -38.04 43.66
N ASN A 114 -14.62 -38.80 44.75
CA ASN A 114 -13.98 -40.12 44.83
C ASN A 114 -14.89 -41.29 44.44
N ARG A 115 -16.00 -41.02 43.75
CA ARG A 115 -16.87 -42.08 43.23
C ARG A 115 -16.11 -42.92 42.20
N PRO A 116 -16.22 -44.27 42.21
CA PRO A 116 -15.60 -45.08 41.17
C PRO A 116 -16.15 -44.65 39.80
N SER A 117 -15.33 -43.95 39.03
CA SER A 117 -15.62 -43.67 37.63
C SER A 117 -15.51 -45.01 36.92
N SER A 118 -16.66 -45.55 36.51
CA SER A 118 -16.69 -46.60 35.50
C SER A 118 -16.00 -46.05 34.25
N LYS A 119 -14.69 -46.25 34.14
CA LYS A 119 -13.94 -46.21 32.88
C LYS A 119 -14.38 -47.41 32.04
N GLN A 120 -15.65 -47.43 31.67
CA GLN A 120 -16.09 -48.27 30.57
C GLN A 120 -15.79 -47.46 29.32
N ASN A 121 -14.98 -48.02 28.44
CA ASN A 121 -14.94 -47.61 27.04
C ASN A 121 -16.39 -47.74 26.53
N GLU A 122 -17.16 -46.66 26.56
CA GLU A 122 -18.55 -46.62 26.09
C GLU A 122 -18.50 -46.99 24.59
N ALA A 123 -18.91 -48.20 24.25
CA ALA A 123 -19.22 -48.54 22.86
C ALA A 123 -20.18 -47.46 22.32
N PRO A 124 -20.01 -46.98 21.08
CA PRO A 124 -20.80 -45.87 20.57
C PRO A 124 -22.28 -46.22 20.64
N LEU A 125 -22.98 -45.66 21.64
CA LEU A 125 -24.37 -45.96 21.95
C LEU A 125 -25.31 -45.52 20.82
N PHE A 126 -24.86 -44.61 19.98
CA PHE A 126 -25.60 -44.04 18.85
C PHE A 126 -24.75 -44.11 17.59
N LYS A 127 -25.37 -44.50 16.47
CA LYS A 127 -24.75 -44.46 15.13
C LYS A 127 -24.46 -43.02 14.67
N ASN A 128 -25.26 -42.06 15.15
CA ASN A 128 -25.17 -40.64 14.81
C ASN A 128 -25.10 -39.79 16.10
N ASP A 129 -23.90 -39.63 16.66
CA ASP A 129 -23.65 -38.67 17.75
C ASP A 129 -23.33 -37.30 17.15
N PHE A 130 -24.24 -36.34 17.33
CA PHE A 130 -24.11 -34.95 16.88
C PHE A 130 -23.74 -34.01 18.01
N LYS A 131 -23.35 -34.52 19.19
CA LYS A 131 -22.97 -33.67 20.32
C LYS A 131 -21.83 -32.72 19.95
N SER A 132 -20.77 -33.24 19.32
CA SER A 132 -19.64 -32.43 18.83
C SER A 132 -20.09 -31.41 17.78
N PHE A 133 -20.96 -31.81 16.85
CA PHE A 133 -21.51 -30.93 15.82
C PHE A 133 -22.28 -29.73 16.42
N PHE A 134 -23.11 -29.96 17.44
CA PHE A 134 -23.82 -28.88 18.14
C PHE A 134 -22.93 -28.05 19.07
N GLU A 135 -21.79 -28.57 19.51
CA GLU A 135 -20.76 -27.81 20.23
C GLU A 135 -19.99 -26.91 19.26
N ASP A 136 -19.63 -27.43 18.08
CA ASP A 136 -18.93 -26.68 17.03
C ASP A 136 -19.78 -25.50 16.51
N ILE A 137 -21.07 -25.73 16.25
CA ILE A 137 -22.00 -24.65 15.86
C ILE A 137 -22.05 -23.57 16.94
N GLN A 138 -22.15 -23.97 18.22
CA GLN A 138 -22.20 -23.02 19.31
C GLN A 138 -20.90 -22.22 19.44
N LEU A 139 -19.75 -22.86 19.27
CA LEU A 139 -18.44 -22.21 19.31
C LEU A 139 -18.28 -21.18 18.18
N LEU A 140 -18.67 -21.56 16.96
CA LEU A 140 -18.62 -20.69 15.78
C LEU A 140 -19.62 -19.53 15.86
N SER A 141 -20.77 -19.71 16.54
CA SER A 141 -21.79 -18.68 16.68
C SER A 141 -21.54 -17.72 17.84
N GLN A 142 -20.62 -18.02 18.77
CA GLN A 142 -20.35 -17.17 19.93
C GLN A 142 -20.04 -15.70 19.60
N PRO A 143 -19.21 -15.37 18.58
CA PRO A 143 -18.88 -13.98 18.25
C PRO A 143 -20.13 -13.17 17.85
N PHE A 144 -21.11 -13.82 17.22
CA PHE A 144 -22.31 -13.17 16.69
C PHE A 144 -23.40 -13.06 17.76
N THR A 145 -23.55 -14.07 18.63
CA THR A 145 -24.71 -14.22 19.53
C THR A 145 -24.91 -13.04 20.48
N GLY A 146 -23.82 -12.44 20.98
CA GLY A 146 -23.89 -11.27 21.88
C GLY A 146 -24.09 -9.92 21.17
N LYS A 147 -24.04 -9.89 19.83
CA LYS A 147 -24.02 -8.66 19.02
C LYS A 147 -25.20 -8.51 18.09
N ILE A 148 -25.96 -9.58 17.83
CA ILE A 148 -27.17 -9.58 16.99
C ILE A 148 -28.14 -8.46 17.39
N GLY A 149 -28.38 -8.25 18.69
CA GLY A 149 -29.29 -7.21 19.17
C GLY A 149 -28.83 -5.77 18.93
N TYR A 150 -27.55 -5.54 18.60
CA TYR A 150 -26.99 -4.21 18.32
C TYR A 150 -26.78 -3.96 16.82
N VAL A 151 -27.19 -4.89 15.96
CA VAL A 151 -27.01 -4.77 14.51
C VAL A 151 -27.80 -3.59 13.97
N GLU A 152 -29.05 -3.39 14.43
CA GLU A 152 -29.88 -2.25 14.00
C GLU A 152 -29.24 -0.90 14.36
N ASP A 153 -28.73 -0.76 15.59
CA ASP A 153 -28.00 0.44 16.04
C ASP A 153 -26.70 0.65 15.25
N SER A 154 -26.00 -0.44 14.90
CA SER A 154 -24.78 -0.40 14.10
C SER A 154 -25.05 0.09 12.66
N ILE A 155 -26.15 -0.37 12.07
CA ILE A 155 -26.60 0.07 10.75
C ILE A 155 -27.04 1.54 10.82
N ALA A 156 -27.86 1.91 11.81
CA ALA A 156 -28.34 3.28 11.99
C ALA A 156 -27.19 4.28 12.17
N SER A 157 -26.21 3.96 13.03
CA SER A 157 -25.01 4.80 13.22
C SER A 157 -24.15 4.91 11.97
N SER A 158 -24.11 3.85 11.14
CA SER A 158 -23.40 3.87 9.86
C SER A 158 -24.11 4.73 8.82
N ILE A 159 -25.44 4.70 8.77
CA ILE A 159 -26.25 5.59 7.94
C ILE A 159 -26.05 7.04 8.37
N GLN A 160 -26.10 7.33 9.67
CA GLN A 160 -25.84 8.67 10.19
C GLN A 160 -24.45 9.17 9.78
N LYS A 161 -23.41 8.34 9.92
CA LYS A 161 -22.05 8.69 9.51
C LYS A 161 -21.95 8.92 7.99
N GLN A 162 -22.69 8.15 7.19
CA GLN A 162 -22.77 8.37 5.74
C GLN A 162 -23.35 9.76 5.42
N ASP A 163 -24.41 10.15 6.11
CA ASP A 163 -25.08 11.44 5.89
C ASP A 163 -24.25 12.62 6.40
N GLU A 164 -23.51 12.44 7.50
CA GLU A 164 -22.50 13.41 7.97
C GLU A 164 -21.38 13.62 6.93
N LEU A 165 -20.87 12.55 6.32
CA LEU A 165 -19.85 12.66 5.28
C LEU A 165 -20.40 13.32 4.00
N LYS A 166 -21.61 12.96 3.57
CA LYS A 166 -22.28 13.61 2.43
C LYS A 166 -22.54 15.10 2.67
N SER A 167 -23.03 15.46 3.85
CA SER A 167 -23.27 16.87 4.21
C SER A 167 -21.97 17.66 4.31
N ARG A 168 -20.88 17.05 4.80
CA ARG A 168 -19.54 17.65 4.79
C ARG A 168 -19.05 17.93 3.37
N ILE A 169 -19.20 16.98 2.45
CA ILE A 169 -18.85 17.16 1.03
C ILE A 169 -19.66 18.30 0.41
N SER A 170 -20.98 18.28 0.59
CA SER A 170 -21.90 19.31 0.08
C SER A 170 -21.55 20.70 0.61
N ARG A 171 -21.22 20.83 1.89
CA ARG A 171 -20.80 22.10 2.50
C ARG A 171 -19.50 22.65 1.91
N ILE A 172 -18.51 21.79 1.68
CA ILE A 172 -17.21 22.21 1.10
C ILE A 172 -17.40 22.59 -0.37
N ASP A 173 -18.20 21.83 -1.12
CA ASP A 173 -18.54 22.11 -2.52
C ASP A 173 -19.32 23.43 -2.66
N GLY A 174 -20.30 23.66 -1.79
CA GLY A 174 -21.05 24.91 -1.72
C GLY A 174 -20.15 26.11 -1.47
N LYS A 175 -19.26 26.03 -0.47
CA LYS A 175 -18.27 27.10 -0.19
C LYS A 175 -17.33 27.34 -1.36
N LEU A 176 -16.90 26.29 -2.06
CA LEU A 176 -16.08 26.44 -3.26
C LEU A 176 -16.83 27.22 -4.36
N LYS A 177 -18.11 26.90 -4.58
CA LYS A 177 -18.96 27.63 -5.56
C LYS A 177 -19.17 29.08 -5.15
N THR A 178 -19.49 29.35 -3.88
CA THR A 178 -19.64 30.72 -3.37
C THR A 178 -18.35 31.51 -3.53
N ASN A 179 -17.21 30.98 -3.10
CA ASN A 179 -15.92 31.64 -3.27
C ASN A 179 -15.56 31.87 -4.74
N GLN A 180 -15.94 30.97 -5.65
CA GLN A 180 -15.77 31.17 -7.09
C GLN A 180 -16.65 32.28 -7.64
N ILE A 181 -17.87 32.45 -7.12
CA ILE A 181 -18.79 33.54 -7.47
C ILE A 181 -18.26 34.87 -6.90
N GLU A 182 -17.90 34.92 -5.62
CA GLU A 182 -17.31 36.08 -4.97
C GLU A 182 -16.03 36.52 -5.66
N LEU A 183 -15.14 35.59 -6.03
CA LEU A 183 -13.97 35.91 -6.83
C LEU A 183 -14.36 36.54 -8.17
N LYS A 184 -15.36 35.99 -8.88
CA LYS A 184 -15.85 36.56 -10.14
C LYS A 184 -16.49 37.93 -9.97
N GLU A 185 -17.09 38.23 -8.82
CA GLU A 185 -17.69 39.53 -8.51
C GLU A 185 -16.63 40.56 -8.12
N LEU A 186 -15.67 40.19 -7.26
CA LEU A 186 -14.52 41.02 -6.91
C LEU A 186 -13.68 41.37 -8.14
N LEU A 187 -13.52 40.43 -9.08
CA LEU A 187 -12.81 40.68 -10.34
C LEU A 187 -13.56 41.63 -11.30
N LYS A 188 -14.84 41.94 -11.04
CA LYS A 188 -15.65 42.92 -11.80
C LYS A 188 -15.73 44.29 -11.13
N SER A 189 -15.34 44.38 -9.86
CA SER A 189 -15.43 45.57 -9.02
C SER A 189 -14.03 46.09 -8.75
N ASP A 190 -13.51 46.98 -9.60
CA ASP A 190 -12.90 48.26 -9.18
C ASP A 190 -12.35 49.04 -10.39
N ASP A 191 -12.37 50.36 -10.22
CA ASP A 191 -12.05 51.43 -11.18
C ASP A 191 -10.72 51.22 -11.90
N ILE A 192 -10.79 51.23 -13.23
CA ILE A 192 -9.67 50.94 -14.14
C ILE A 192 -8.91 52.24 -14.40
N ASP A 193 -7.80 52.43 -13.68
CA ASP A 193 -6.69 53.32 -14.08
C ASP A 193 -5.66 52.55 -14.95
N GLU A 194 -4.81 53.27 -15.68
CA GLU A 194 -4.05 52.91 -16.90
C GLU A 194 -3.24 51.56 -16.97
N ASN A 195 -3.26 50.67 -15.96
CA ASN A 195 -2.66 49.32 -16.00
C ASN A 195 -3.59 48.21 -16.56
N ALA A 196 -4.74 48.60 -17.10
CA ALA A 196 -5.87 47.76 -17.52
C ALA A 196 -5.52 46.53 -18.39
N ASP A 197 -4.55 46.64 -19.30
CA ASP A 197 -4.34 45.60 -20.30
C ASP A 197 -3.61 44.37 -19.75
N LYS A 198 -2.73 44.53 -18.76
CA LYS A 198 -2.06 43.39 -18.11
C LYS A 198 -3.02 42.65 -17.20
N GLU A 199 -3.85 43.37 -16.45
CA GLU A 199 -4.85 42.77 -15.56
C GLU A 199 -5.99 42.11 -16.33
N LYS A 200 -6.50 42.75 -17.40
CA LYS A 200 -7.46 42.11 -18.33
C LYS A 200 -6.89 40.86 -19.00
N ASN A 201 -5.61 40.86 -19.36
CA ASN A 201 -4.98 39.67 -19.94
C ASN A 201 -4.83 38.53 -18.93
N ILE A 202 -4.48 38.83 -17.67
CA ILE A 202 -4.42 37.83 -16.59
C ILE A 202 -5.83 37.28 -16.31
N LEU A 203 -6.85 38.16 -16.27
CA LEU A 203 -8.26 37.79 -16.11
C LEU A 203 -8.74 36.87 -17.24
N ASN A 204 -8.50 37.24 -18.49
CA ASN A 204 -8.86 36.43 -19.66
C ASN A 204 -8.13 35.09 -19.67
N ALA A 205 -6.85 35.06 -19.28
CA ALA A 205 -6.07 33.83 -19.16
C ALA A 205 -6.63 32.92 -18.06
N TYR A 206 -7.04 33.49 -16.92
CA TYR A 206 -7.63 32.75 -15.80
C TYR A 206 -9.03 32.22 -16.12
N GLU A 207 -9.91 33.02 -16.73
CA GLU A 207 -11.21 32.55 -17.23
C GLU A 207 -11.04 31.43 -18.27
N GLY A 208 -10.07 31.60 -19.17
CA GLY A 208 -9.70 30.57 -20.14
C GLY A 208 -9.18 29.30 -19.48
N ALA A 209 -8.43 29.41 -18.38
CA ALA A 209 -7.97 28.25 -17.60
C ALA A 209 -9.13 27.53 -16.90
N ILE A 210 -10.06 28.28 -16.28
CA ILE A 210 -11.26 27.70 -15.65
C ILE A 210 -12.12 26.97 -16.68
N LYS A 211 -12.41 27.61 -17.83
CA LYS A 211 -13.20 26.97 -18.90
C LYS A 211 -12.54 25.69 -19.42
N ARG A 212 -11.21 25.69 -19.58
CA ARG A 212 -10.46 24.48 -19.97
C ARG A 212 -10.53 23.40 -18.90
N ALA A 213 -10.42 23.76 -17.62
CA ALA A 213 -10.53 22.82 -16.51
C ALA A 213 -11.92 22.17 -16.45
N THR A 214 -13.00 22.96 -16.55
CA THR A 214 -14.37 22.42 -16.54
C THR A 214 -14.66 21.55 -17.75
N GLN A 215 -14.20 21.94 -18.94
CA GLN A 215 -14.31 21.09 -20.14
C GLN A 215 -13.54 19.78 -20.02
N ALA A 216 -12.34 19.81 -19.41
CA ALA A 216 -11.56 18.62 -19.14
C ALA A 216 -12.28 17.69 -18.15
N GLU A 217 -12.85 18.23 -17.06
CA GLU A 217 -13.65 17.47 -16.09
C GLU A 217 -14.88 16.81 -16.74
N GLU A 218 -15.63 17.54 -17.57
CA GLU A 218 -16.74 16.96 -18.31
C GLU A 218 -16.29 15.83 -19.25
N ARG A 219 -15.17 16.03 -19.95
CA ARG A 219 -14.62 15.03 -20.85
C ARG A 219 -14.16 13.78 -20.09
N ILE A 220 -13.57 13.94 -18.91
CA ILE A 220 -13.20 12.83 -18.02
C ILE A 220 -14.46 12.07 -17.60
N ASN A 221 -15.51 12.76 -17.16
CA ASN A 221 -16.76 12.12 -16.75
C ASN A 221 -17.42 11.34 -17.89
N ARG A 222 -17.53 11.94 -19.08
CA ARG A 222 -18.10 11.26 -20.27
C ARG A 222 -17.27 10.04 -20.66
N THR A 223 -15.94 10.16 -20.66
CA THR A 223 -15.05 9.04 -21.00
C THR A 223 -15.16 7.92 -19.96
N THR A 224 -15.27 8.25 -18.68
CA THR A 224 -15.44 7.28 -17.60
C THR A 224 -16.77 6.53 -17.71
N GLN A 225 -17.86 7.23 -18.03
CA GLN A 225 -19.15 6.58 -18.29
C GLN A 225 -19.08 5.64 -19.50
N ARG A 226 -18.44 6.09 -20.59
CA ARG A 226 -18.24 5.27 -21.79
C ARG A 226 -17.40 4.01 -21.51
N ILE A 227 -16.38 4.10 -20.67
CA ILE A 227 -15.60 2.93 -20.22
C ILE A 227 -16.50 1.95 -19.47
N LYS A 228 -17.37 2.44 -18.56
CA LYS A 228 -18.31 1.57 -17.83
C LYS A 228 -19.30 0.87 -18.77
N GLU A 229 -19.82 1.58 -19.75
CA GLU A 229 -20.72 1.02 -20.77
C GLU A 229 -20.01 -0.05 -21.61
N ILE A 230 -18.80 0.23 -22.09
CA ILE A 230 -17.99 -0.72 -22.87
C ILE A 230 -17.68 -1.97 -22.04
N ASN A 231 -17.28 -1.82 -20.77
CA ASN A 231 -17.03 -2.96 -19.89
C ASN A 231 -18.29 -3.80 -19.65
N LYS A 232 -19.47 -3.16 -19.58
CA LYS A 232 -20.75 -3.86 -19.48
C LYS A 232 -21.06 -4.63 -20.75
N THR A 233 -20.81 -4.05 -21.93
CA THR A 233 -21.00 -4.77 -23.21
C THR A 233 -20.00 -5.91 -23.38
N ILE A 234 -18.74 -5.74 -22.97
CA ILE A 234 -17.74 -6.82 -22.98
C ILE A 234 -18.24 -7.98 -22.13
N ARG A 235 -18.69 -7.72 -20.91
CA ARG A 235 -19.24 -8.76 -20.02
C ARG A 235 -20.46 -9.46 -20.62
N GLY A 236 -21.37 -8.69 -21.23
CA GLY A 236 -22.53 -9.27 -21.93
C GLY A 236 -22.12 -10.16 -23.10
N ILE A 237 -21.13 -9.75 -23.90
CA ILE A 237 -20.59 -10.54 -25.01
C ILE A 237 -19.88 -11.80 -24.48
N GLU A 238 -19.17 -11.72 -23.36
CA GLU A 238 -18.55 -12.88 -22.70
C GLU A 238 -19.61 -13.88 -22.22
N GLU A 239 -20.69 -13.42 -21.59
CA GLU A 239 -21.81 -14.26 -21.17
C GLU A 239 -22.55 -14.89 -22.37
N GLU A 240 -22.68 -14.15 -23.48
CA GLU A 240 -23.23 -14.69 -24.74
C GLU A 240 -22.29 -15.71 -25.39
N LEU A 241 -20.98 -15.46 -25.39
CA LEU A 241 -19.96 -16.41 -25.82
C LEU A 241 -19.99 -17.69 -24.98
N GLU A 242 -20.18 -17.59 -23.66
CA GLU A 242 -20.35 -18.76 -22.80
C GLU A 242 -21.60 -19.56 -23.14
N LYS A 243 -22.71 -18.89 -23.47
CA LYS A 243 -23.96 -19.56 -23.89
C LYS A 243 -23.87 -20.17 -25.29
N LEU A 244 -23.07 -19.58 -26.18
CA LEU A 244 -22.87 -20.03 -27.55
C LEU A 244 -21.79 -21.12 -27.67
N ARG A 245 -20.95 -21.32 -26.65
CA ARG A 245 -20.03 -22.46 -26.58
C ARG A 245 -20.85 -23.75 -26.47
N GLY A 246 -20.93 -24.48 -27.59
CA GLY A 246 -21.66 -25.75 -27.66
C GLY A 246 -21.21 -26.74 -26.60
N VAL A 247 -22.16 -27.58 -26.16
CA VAL A 247 -22.01 -28.63 -25.14
C VAL A 247 -20.90 -29.66 -25.49
N ASP A 248 -20.40 -29.65 -26.72
CA ASP A 248 -19.44 -30.62 -27.27
C ASP A 248 -17.95 -30.18 -27.21
N VAL A 249 -17.60 -29.06 -26.57
CA VAL A 249 -16.18 -28.70 -26.37
C VAL A 249 -15.60 -29.52 -25.20
N PRO A 250 -14.58 -30.38 -25.43
CA PRO A 250 -13.98 -31.15 -24.33
C PRO A 250 -13.45 -30.24 -23.23
N VAL A 251 -13.67 -30.66 -21.97
CA VAL A 251 -13.34 -29.90 -20.76
C VAL A 251 -11.85 -29.53 -20.71
N GLU A 252 -10.99 -30.36 -21.28
CA GLU A 252 -9.55 -30.16 -21.37
C GLU A 252 -9.19 -28.89 -22.15
N TYR A 253 -9.90 -28.59 -23.24
CA TYR A 253 -9.67 -27.37 -24.02
C TYR A 253 -10.16 -26.12 -23.30
N LYS A 254 -11.25 -26.22 -22.52
CA LYS A 254 -11.73 -25.14 -21.67
C LYS A 254 -10.70 -24.80 -20.59
N ASN A 255 -10.23 -25.81 -19.87
CA ASN A 255 -9.21 -25.62 -18.83
C ASN A 255 -7.89 -25.07 -19.40
N ALA A 256 -7.49 -25.55 -20.58
CA ALA A 256 -6.29 -25.04 -21.26
C ALA A 256 -6.44 -23.57 -21.67
N TYR A 257 -7.61 -23.19 -22.19
CA TYR A 257 -7.89 -21.79 -22.55
C TYR A 257 -7.90 -20.88 -21.31
N GLU A 258 -8.57 -21.28 -20.23
CA GLU A 258 -8.61 -20.52 -18.97
C GLU A 258 -7.21 -20.34 -18.40
N LEU A 259 -6.42 -21.41 -18.34
CA LEU A 259 -5.02 -21.35 -17.89
C LEU A 259 -4.18 -20.42 -18.76
N LEU A 260 -4.27 -20.52 -20.09
CA LEU A 260 -3.52 -19.68 -21.01
C LEU A 260 -3.93 -18.20 -20.90
N ASN A 261 -5.23 -17.94 -20.70
CA ASN A 261 -5.75 -16.59 -20.50
C ASN A 261 -5.25 -15.99 -19.18
N ASP A 262 -5.30 -16.77 -18.10
CA ASP A 262 -4.77 -16.36 -16.79
C ASP A 262 -3.26 -16.08 -16.85
N ILE A 263 -2.50 -16.93 -17.57
CA ILE A 263 -1.07 -16.70 -17.82
C ILE A 263 -0.88 -15.40 -18.62
N ALA A 264 -1.65 -15.18 -19.68
CA ALA A 264 -1.52 -13.98 -20.51
C ALA A 264 -1.80 -12.70 -19.70
N ILE A 265 -2.87 -12.70 -18.90
CA ILE A 265 -3.24 -11.59 -18.00
C ILE A 265 -2.13 -11.38 -16.96
N SER A 266 -1.66 -12.45 -16.32
CA SER A 266 -0.62 -12.39 -15.31
C SER A 266 0.70 -11.84 -15.86
N VAL A 267 1.10 -12.27 -17.07
CA VAL A 267 2.29 -11.77 -17.77
C VAL A 267 2.15 -10.29 -18.11
N SER A 268 0.99 -9.86 -18.64
CA SER A 268 0.73 -8.45 -18.95
C SER A 268 0.81 -7.58 -17.71
N ASN A 269 0.10 -7.96 -16.64
CA ASN A 269 0.10 -7.24 -15.37
C ASN A 269 1.51 -7.22 -14.73
N THR A 270 2.25 -8.31 -14.84
CA THR A 270 3.62 -8.39 -14.32
C THR A 270 4.57 -7.50 -15.10
N ARG A 271 4.44 -7.44 -16.43
CA ARG A 271 5.23 -6.56 -17.29
C ARG A 271 4.98 -5.09 -16.92
N GLU A 272 3.71 -4.69 -16.82
CA GLU A 272 3.32 -3.32 -16.45
C GLU A 272 3.85 -2.95 -15.06
N ARG A 273 3.64 -3.82 -14.07
CA ARG A 273 4.16 -3.61 -12.71
C ARG A 273 5.67 -3.50 -12.67
N THR A 274 6.38 -4.35 -13.43
CA THR A 274 7.86 -4.33 -13.49
C THR A 274 8.35 -3.04 -14.12
N PHE A 275 7.69 -2.58 -15.18
CA PHE A 275 7.99 -1.32 -15.84
C PHE A 275 7.78 -0.13 -14.89
N ILE A 276 6.63 -0.04 -14.22
CA ILE A 276 6.32 1.02 -13.24
C ILE A 276 7.35 1.02 -12.10
N ASN A 277 7.68 -0.16 -11.57
CA ASN A 277 8.66 -0.29 -10.50
C ASN A 277 10.07 0.16 -10.95
N MET A 278 10.45 -0.15 -12.19
CA MET A 278 11.73 0.27 -12.76
C MET A 278 11.75 1.80 -12.95
N LEU A 279 10.65 2.39 -13.43
CA LEU A 279 10.52 3.83 -13.60
C LEU A 279 10.67 4.56 -12.25
N LYS A 280 10.00 4.07 -11.22
CA LYS A 280 10.09 4.62 -9.86
C LYS A 280 11.52 4.54 -9.30
N ARG A 281 12.19 3.39 -9.48
CA ARG A 281 13.59 3.24 -9.08
C ARG A 281 14.51 4.21 -9.82
N LEU A 282 14.34 4.34 -11.13
CA LEU A 282 15.11 5.29 -11.93
C LEU A 282 14.87 6.72 -11.44
N GLU A 283 13.63 7.09 -11.10
CA GLU A 283 13.30 8.40 -10.54
C GLU A 283 14.00 8.65 -9.20
N GLU A 284 13.94 7.69 -8.27
CA GLU A 284 14.57 7.78 -6.95
C GLU A 284 16.10 7.94 -7.07
N TYR A 285 16.76 7.07 -7.82
CA TYR A 285 18.22 7.14 -7.99
C TYR A 285 18.65 8.37 -8.80
N SER A 286 17.91 8.75 -9.85
CA SER A 286 18.25 9.93 -10.64
C SER A 286 18.16 11.19 -9.79
N ASN A 287 17.12 11.34 -8.97
CA ASN A 287 16.98 12.49 -8.08
C ASN A 287 18.07 12.53 -7.00
N LYS A 288 18.47 11.38 -6.46
CA LYS A 288 19.59 11.29 -5.51
C LYS A 288 20.90 11.78 -6.14
N HIS A 289 21.29 11.21 -7.28
CA HIS A 289 22.53 11.60 -7.97
C HIS A 289 22.47 13.04 -8.45
N PHE A 290 21.32 13.49 -8.97
CA PHE A 290 21.14 14.86 -9.42
C PHE A 290 21.28 15.87 -8.28
N GLY A 291 20.68 15.61 -7.12
CA GLY A 291 20.83 16.44 -5.91
C GLY A 291 22.28 16.56 -5.46
N ASN A 292 23.03 15.46 -5.50
CA ASN A 292 24.46 15.46 -5.16
C ASN A 292 25.29 16.25 -6.18
N LEU A 293 24.99 16.14 -7.48
CA LEU A 293 25.69 16.86 -8.55
C LEU A 293 25.49 18.38 -8.48
N ILE A 294 24.38 18.87 -7.92
CA ILE A 294 24.09 20.31 -7.80
C ILE A 294 24.42 20.92 -6.43
N LYS A 295 24.90 20.12 -5.47
CA LYS A 295 25.11 20.48 -4.04
C LYS A 295 25.86 21.81 -3.81
N TYR A 296 26.88 22.13 -4.60
CA TYR A 296 27.70 23.33 -4.45
C TYR A 296 27.30 24.50 -5.36
N ASN A 297 26.18 24.38 -6.06
CA ASN A 297 25.67 25.44 -6.91
C ASN A 297 24.41 26.05 -6.29
N GLU A 298 24.23 27.36 -6.43
CA GLU A 298 23.03 28.09 -5.97
C GLU A 298 21.81 27.82 -6.87
N ILE A 299 21.63 26.58 -7.31
CA ILE A 299 20.49 26.18 -8.13
C ILE A 299 19.45 25.58 -7.18
N SER A 300 18.40 26.34 -6.93
CA SER A 300 17.19 25.83 -6.27
C SER A 300 16.67 24.62 -7.05
N GLY A 301 16.73 23.46 -6.40
CA GLY A 301 16.64 22.14 -7.04
C GLY A 301 15.41 21.93 -7.92
N GLY A 302 15.64 21.28 -9.05
CA GLY A 302 14.61 20.67 -9.88
C GLY A 302 14.54 19.16 -9.62
N ILE A 303 13.35 18.65 -9.38
CA ILE A 303 13.05 17.22 -9.24
C ILE A 303 12.90 16.65 -10.64
N LEU A 304 13.66 15.62 -10.96
CA LEU A 304 13.53 14.83 -12.18
C LEU A 304 12.28 13.95 -12.04
N ARG A 305 11.34 14.08 -12.97
CA ARG A 305 10.12 13.27 -13.01
C ARG A 305 10.02 12.54 -14.35
N PHE A 306 9.83 11.23 -14.28
CA PHE A 306 9.66 10.41 -15.46
C PHE A 306 8.17 10.27 -15.78
N LYS A 307 7.75 10.60 -17.01
CA LYS A 307 6.37 10.47 -17.47
C LYS A 307 6.31 9.51 -18.65
N GLN A 308 5.44 8.51 -18.56
CA GLN A 308 5.09 7.69 -19.71
C GLN A 308 4.12 8.46 -20.59
N THR A 309 4.46 8.59 -21.87
CA THR A 309 3.55 9.17 -22.87
C THR A 309 2.55 8.13 -23.35
N LEU A 310 1.53 8.58 -24.08
CA LEU A 310 0.55 7.71 -24.75
C LEU A 310 1.17 6.75 -25.78
N SER A 311 2.45 6.94 -26.13
CA SER A 311 3.19 6.18 -27.14
C SER A 311 4.17 5.18 -26.52
N ASP A 312 4.07 4.88 -25.22
CA ASP A 312 5.02 4.08 -24.45
C ASP A 312 6.46 4.62 -24.44
N THR A 313 6.65 5.88 -24.82
CA THR A 313 7.94 6.57 -24.65
C THR A 313 8.01 7.21 -23.27
N ILE A 314 9.22 7.35 -22.74
CA ILE A 314 9.45 7.96 -21.44
C ILE A 314 10.00 9.37 -21.68
N GLU A 315 9.26 10.36 -21.23
CA GLU A 315 9.70 11.75 -21.15
C GLU A 315 10.27 12.03 -19.76
N LEU A 316 11.32 12.84 -19.73
CA LEU A 316 11.96 13.27 -18.47
C LEU A 316 11.76 14.77 -18.32
N ASP A 317 10.96 15.15 -17.34
CA ASP A 317 10.71 16.54 -16.98
C ASP A 317 11.52 16.94 -15.76
N VAL A 318 11.80 18.23 -15.66
CA VAL A 318 12.36 18.85 -14.45
C VAL A 318 11.26 19.70 -13.87
N VAL A 319 10.86 19.40 -12.64
CA VAL A 319 9.78 20.10 -11.94
C VAL A 319 10.31 20.77 -10.67
N ASP A 320 9.72 21.89 -10.28
CA ASP A 320 9.99 22.48 -8.96
C ASP A 320 9.21 21.75 -7.84
N LYS A 321 9.28 22.27 -6.61
CA LYS A 321 8.54 21.72 -5.46
C LYS A 321 7.02 21.80 -5.61
N ASP A 322 6.53 22.67 -6.49
CA ASP A 322 5.12 22.93 -6.77
C ASP A 322 4.66 22.26 -8.08
N GLU A 323 5.48 21.36 -8.65
CA GLU A 323 5.26 20.62 -9.89
C GLU A 323 5.25 21.46 -11.18
N ASN A 324 5.72 22.70 -11.15
CA ASN A 324 5.84 23.51 -12.37
C ASN A 324 7.02 23.04 -13.22
N ILE A 325 6.81 22.95 -14.53
CA ILE A 325 7.86 22.57 -15.48
C ILE A 325 8.89 23.70 -15.54
N VAL A 326 10.13 23.38 -15.18
CA VAL A 326 11.26 24.30 -15.29
C VAL A 326 11.80 24.22 -16.72
N SER A 327 11.42 25.19 -17.57
CA SER A 327 11.95 25.33 -18.93
C SER A 327 13.08 26.37 -18.98
N GLY A 328 14.07 26.18 -19.86
CA GLY A 328 15.16 27.16 -20.07
C GLY A 328 16.43 26.95 -19.25
N SER A 329 16.70 25.73 -18.76
CA SER A 329 17.92 25.44 -17.99
C SER A 329 19.20 25.54 -18.84
N SER A 330 20.30 26.01 -18.22
CA SER A 330 21.62 26.12 -18.88
C SER A 330 22.08 24.80 -19.51
N GLU A 331 22.96 24.86 -20.51
CA GLU A 331 23.48 23.67 -21.19
C GLU A 331 24.14 22.68 -20.20
N GLY A 332 24.86 23.20 -19.21
CA GLY A 332 25.42 22.40 -18.11
C GLY A 332 24.34 21.65 -17.33
N PHE A 333 23.21 22.28 -17.02
CA PHE A 333 22.09 21.64 -16.34
C PHE A 333 21.48 20.49 -17.17
N GLN A 334 21.32 20.68 -18.48
CA GLN A 334 20.83 19.62 -19.38
C GLN A 334 21.78 18.42 -19.46
N ARG A 335 23.09 18.67 -19.46
CA ARG A 335 24.11 17.62 -19.40
C ARG A 335 24.08 16.87 -18.07
N MET A 336 23.85 17.56 -16.94
CA MET A 336 23.72 16.94 -15.61
C MET A 336 22.49 16.06 -15.48
N LYS A 337 21.36 16.52 -16.00
CA LYS A 337 20.15 15.72 -16.10
C LYS A 337 20.43 14.38 -16.78
N LYS A 338 21.11 14.41 -17.93
CA LYS A 338 21.49 13.19 -18.67
C LYS A 338 22.45 12.31 -17.86
N LEU A 339 23.46 12.90 -17.24
CA LEU A 339 24.43 12.16 -16.43
C LEU A 339 23.77 11.47 -15.22
N ALA A 340 22.87 12.17 -14.51
CA ALA A 340 22.15 11.62 -13.37
C ALA A 340 21.29 10.40 -13.76
N VAL A 341 20.70 10.43 -14.96
CA VAL A 341 19.96 9.28 -15.52
C VAL A 341 20.90 8.12 -15.84
N VAL A 342 22.07 8.37 -16.41
CA VAL A 342 23.05 7.30 -16.68
C VAL A 342 23.52 6.67 -15.36
N MET A 343 23.82 7.49 -14.36
CA MET A 343 24.18 7.03 -13.02
C MET A 343 23.07 6.20 -12.39
N SER A 344 21.80 6.63 -12.53
CA SER A 344 20.67 5.90 -11.96
C SER A 344 20.44 4.54 -12.61
N ILE A 345 20.67 4.41 -13.93
CA ILE A 345 20.60 3.12 -14.63
C ILE A 345 21.62 2.12 -14.05
N ILE A 346 22.83 2.60 -13.76
CA ILE A 346 23.90 1.76 -13.20
C ILE A 346 23.58 1.40 -11.75
N SER A 347 23.21 2.39 -10.93
CA SER A 347 22.82 2.18 -9.53
C SER A 347 21.59 1.27 -9.37
N ALA A 348 20.64 1.31 -10.30
CA ALA A 348 19.43 0.48 -10.26
C ALA A 348 19.66 -0.99 -10.63
N LYS A 349 20.75 -1.32 -11.35
CA LYS A 349 21.03 -2.68 -11.84
C LYS A 349 21.57 -3.64 -10.77
N GLY A 350 21.99 -3.16 -9.59
CA GLY A 350 22.49 -4.00 -8.49
C GLY A 350 23.90 -4.57 -8.71
N THR A 351 24.35 -5.43 -7.78
CA THR A 351 25.72 -5.98 -7.74
C THR A 351 25.91 -7.06 -8.82
N GLY A 352 26.72 -6.79 -9.83
CA GLY A 352 27.09 -7.81 -10.83
C GLY A 352 27.94 -7.32 -12.00
N PHE A 353 27.84 -6.03 -12.36
CA PHE A 353 28.65 -5.45 -13.44
C PHE A 353 29.26 -4.12 -13.03
N ASN A 354 30.60 -4.07 -13.02
CA ASN A 354 31.38 -2.86 -12.81
C ASN A 354 31.60 -2.19 -14.18
N TYR A 355 30.89 -1.10 -14.45
CA TYR A 355 31.08 -0.33 -15.66
C TYR A 355 32.13 0.77 -15.43
N PRO A 356 33.28 0.75 -16.13
CA PRO A 356 34.19 1.88 -16.08
C PRO A 356 33.59 3.08 -16.83
N MET A 357 33.79 4.28 -16.31
CA MET A 357 33.41 5.52 -16.99
C MET A 357 34.56 6.04 -17.84
N PHE A 358 34.29 6.31 -19.11
CA PHE A 358 35.18 7.08 -19.98
C PHE A 358 34.48 8.37 -20.36
N ALA A 359 35.10 9.52 -20.10
CA ALA A 359 34.49 10.79 -20.44
C ALA A 359 35.51 11.77 -21.02
N ASP A 360 35.16 12.33 -22.17
CA ASP A 360 35.94 13.34 -22.87
C ASP A 360 35.32 14.72 -22.65
N ALA A 361 36.07 15.60 -22.01
CA ALA A 361 35.67 16.96 -21.62
C ALA A 361 34.23 17.07 -21.08
N PRO A 362 33.78 16.18 -20.16
CA PRO A 362 32.40 16.20 -19.68
C PRO A 362 32.07 17.50 -18.94
N LEU A 363 33.09 18.22 -18.48
CA LEU A 363 32.99 19.43 -17.66
C LEU A 363 33.19 20.75 -18.43
N SER A 364 33.30 20.70 -19.77
CA SER A 364 33.62 21.87 -20.62
C SER A 364 32.72 23.10 -20.42
N THR A 365 31.44 22.91 -20.09
CA THR A 365 30.45 23.99 -19.90
C THR A 365 30.10 24.25 -18.43
N PHE A 366 30.89 23.70 -17.50
CA PHE A 366 30.55 23.66 -16.08
C PHE A 366 31.31 24.68 -15.25
N GLY A 367 30.60 25.27 -14.27
CA GLY A 367 31.19 26.12 -13.25
C GLY A 367 31.99 25.34 -12.21
N LYS A 368 32.85 26.05 -11.46
CA LYS A 368 33.75 25.48 -10.44
C LYS A 368 33.04 24.56 -9.42
N GLY A 369 31.85 24.96 -8.95
CA GLY A 369 31.06 24.17 -8.00
C GLY A 369 30.63 22.80 -8.53
N PHE A 370 30.31 22.71 -9.83
CA PHE A 370 29.94 21.45 -10.48
C PHE A 370 31.11 20.48 -10.65
N ILE A 371 32.30 21.00 -10.92
CA ILE A 371 33.51 20.18 -11.05
C ILE A 371 33.73 19.43 -9.74
N LYS A 372 33.62 20.14 -8.61
CA LYS A 372 33.76 19.54 -7.28
C LYS A 372 32.72 18.46 -7.00
N SER A 373 31.44 18.75 -7.17
CA SER A 373 30.36 17.77 -6.91
C SER A 373 30.44 16.56 -7.83
N PHE A 374 30.89 16.74 -9.07
CA PHE A 374 31.10 15.64 -10.01
C PHE A 374 32.17 14.66 -9.51
N PHE A 375 33.33 15.15 -9.07
CA PHE A 375 34.40 14.29 -8.54
C PHE A 375 34.07 13.65 -7.18
N GLU A 376 33.13 14.22 -6.41
CA GLU A 376 32.61 13.61 -5.18
C GLU A 376 31.60 12.47 -5.47
N GLU A 377 30.74 12.63 -6.48
CA GLU A 377 29.63 11.70 -6.74
C GLU A 377 30.01 10.54 -7.67
N VAL A 378 30.83 10.77 -8.69
CA VAL A 378 31.24 9.75 -9.67
C VAL A 378 31.83 8.49 -9.00
N PRO A 379 32.72 8.57 -8.00
CA PRO A 379 33.28 7.39 -7.34
C PRO A 379 32.25 6.50 -6.64
N ASN A 380 31.08 7.05 -6.27
CA ASN A 380 30.01 6.29 -5.60
C ASN A 380 29.25 5.38 -6.57
N VAL A 381 29.35 5.64 -7.88
CA VAL A 381 28.62 4.94 -8.93
C VAL A 381 29.55 4.10 -9.79
N PHE A 382 30.73 4.65 -10.12
CA PHE A 382 31.67 4.07 -11.04
C PHE A 382 32.92 3.60 -10.29
N PRO A 383 33.21 2.28 -10.26
CA PRO A 383 34.41 1.76 -9.60
C PRO A 383 35.72 2.23 -10.23
N GLN A 384 35.71 2.54 -11.53
CA GLN A 384 36.85 3.09 -12.27
C GLN A 384 36.37 4.17 -13.23
N SER A 385 37.06 5.30 -13.27
CA SER A 385 36.75 6.41 -14.17
C SER A 385 38.02 6.98 -14.80
N ILE A 386 38.01 7.17 -16.12
CA ILE A 386 39.06 7.83 -16.89
C ILE A 386 38.44 9.06 -17.55
N ILE A 387 38.93 10.24 -17.17
CA ILE A 387 38.28 11.51 -17.49
C ILE A 387 39.33 12.45 -18.08
N LEU A 388 39.07 12.91 -19.30
CA LEU A 388 39.87 13.94 -19.97
C LEU A 388 39.22 15.29 -19.70
N ILE A 389 39.96 16.24 -19.12
CA ILE A 389 39.45 17.57 -18.80
C ILE A 389 40.49 18.64 -19.13
N ASN A 390 40.03 19.83 -19.52
CA ASN A 390 40.87 21.02 -19.69
C ASN A 390 40.49 22.17 -18.74
N ASN A 391 39.32 22.10 -18.09
CA ASN A 391 38.77 23.18 -17.25
C ASN A 391 39.57 23.49 -15.97
N ILE A 392 40.50 22.62 -15.55
CA ILE A 392 41.37 22.83 -14.38
C ILE A 392 42.80 23.24 -14.76
N TYR A 393 43.07 23.45 -16.06
CA TYR A 393 44.38 23.83 -16.56
C TYR A 393 44.55 25.35 -16.50
N ASP A 394 45.63 25.80 -15.86
CA ASP A 394 46.03 27.20 -15.81
C ASP A 394 47.47 27.34 -16.30
N ALA A 395 47.70 28.06 -17.41
CA ALA A 395 49.02 28.19 -17.99
C ALA A 395 50.01 28.98 -17.10
N ASP A 396 49.51 29.87 -16.24
CA ASP A 396 50.34 30.76 -15.44
C ASP A 396 50.70 30.16 -14.07
N ALA A 397 49.99 29.10 -13.66
CA ALA A 397 50.24 28.39 -12.42
C ALA A 397 51.53 27.54 -12.48
N PRO A 398 52.28 27.42 -11.37
CA PRO A 398 53.57 26.71 -11.34
C PRO A 398 53.46 25.22 -11.66
N ASN A 399 52.34 24.58 -11.31
CA ASN A 399 52.04 23.19 -11.64
C ASN A 399 51.00 23.03 -12.76
N LYS A 400 50.70 24.13 -13.46
CA LYS A 400 49.72 24.21 -14.55
C LYS A 400 48.27 23.86 -14.16
N LEU A 401 47.94 23.97 -12.88
CA LEU A 401 46.60 23.70 -12.34
C LEU A 401 46.00 24.92 -11.65
N ASP A 402 44.69 25.09 -11.78
CA ASP A 402 43.93 26.07 -11.01
C ASP A 402 43.72 25.62 -9.55
N ASP A 403 43.04 26.43 -8.74
CA ASP A 403 42.76 26.10 -7.32
C ASP A 403 42.04 24.77 -7.14
N ILE A 404 41.13 24.42 -8.05
CA ILE A 404 40.36 23.16 -7.99
C ILE A 404 41.24 21.99 -8.37
N GLY A 405 42.05 22.11 -9.43
CA GLY A 405 43.02 21.09 -9.80
C GLY A 405 43.99 20.81 -8.65
N ASN A 406 44.44 21.85 -7.96
CA ASN A 406 45.27 21.73 -6.75
C ASN A 406 44.54 21.04 -5.59
N ASP A 407 43.27 21.36 -5.35
CA ASP A 407 42.45 20.70 -4.32
C ASP A 407 42.22 19.22 -4.64
N LEU A 408 41.94 18.89 -5.90
CA LEU A 408 41.79 17.51 -6.38
C LEU A 408 43.09 16.72 -6.29
N LEU A 409 44.24 17.34 -6.54
CA LEU A 409 45.55 16.70 -6.43
C LEU A 409 45.91 16.40 -4.97
N LYS A 410 45.51 17.27 -4.01
CA LYS A 410 45.75 17.09 -2.57
C LYS A 410 44.74 16.15 -1.90
N ASN A 411 43.49 16.13 -2.38
CA ASN A 411 42.44 15.25 -1.86
C ASN A 411 42.63 13.81 -2.36
N ASN A 412 43.47 13.05 -1.66
CA ASN A 412 43.79 11.64 -1.92
C ASN A 412 42.58 10.66 -1.87
N GLY A 413 41.37 11.14 -1.57
CA GLY A 413 40.18 10.29 -1.42
C GLY A 413 39.46 9.92 -2.71
N HIS A 414 39.51 10.77 -3.74
CA HIS A 414 38.63 10.64 -4.93
C HIS A 414 39.38 10.56 -6.27
N VAL A 415 40.60 11.08 -6.35
CA VAL A 415 41.43 11.05 -7.56
C VAL A 415 42.71 10.27 -7.26
N SER A 416 42.92 9.14 -7.94
CA SER A 416 44.07 8.27 -7.71
C SER A 416 45.32 8.69 -8.48
N THR A 417 45.16 9.22 -9.69
CA THR A 417 46.27 9.66 -10.54
C THR A 417 45.82 10.76 -11.49
N MET A 418 46.66 11.79 -11.64
CA MET A 418 46.46 12.88 -12.58
C MET A 418 47.63 12.95 -13.58
N TYR A 419 47.31 13.06 -14.85
CA TYR A 419 48.28 13.21 -15.94
C TYR A 419 48.08 14.58 -16.60
N LEU A 420 49.18 15.30 -16.79
CA LEU A 420 49.22 16.53 -17.54
C LEU A 420 49.67 16.22 -18.97
N ASN A 421 48.81 16.53 -19.93
CA ASN A 421 49.09 16.39 -21.37
C ASN A 421 49.45 17.76 -21.94
N GLU A 422 50.74 18.01 -22.16
CA GLU A 422 51.23 19.27 -22.73
C GLU A 422 51.69 19.09 -24.17
N VAL A 423 51.36 20.06 -25.01
CA VAL A 423 51.85 20.11 -26.40
C VAL A 423 52.84 21.25 -26.51
N ASN A 424 54.03 20.97 -27.04
CA ASN A 424 55.07 21.99 -27.19
C ASN A 424 54.62 23.07 -28.18
N SER A 425 54.37 24.27 -27.67
CA SER A 425 53.87 25.42 -28.43
C SER A 425 54.91 26.02 -29.39
N LYS A 426 56.20 25.70 -29.22
CA LYS A 426 57.31 26.25 -30.01
C LYS A 426 57.60 25.50 -31.32
N VAL A 427 56.86 24.44 -31.63
CA VAL A 427 57.08 23.59 -32.82
C VAL A 427 55.92 23.71 -33.81
N GLN A 428 56.22 23.61 -35.11
CA GLN A 428 55.21 23.59 -36.18
C GLN A 428 54.21 22.44 -35.94
N GLN A 429 52.94 22.65 -36.33
CA GLN A 429 51.83 21.76 -35.99
C GLN A 429 52.05 20.29 -36.40
N VAL A 430 52.85 20.07 -37.44
CA VAL A 430 53.19 18.74 -37.98
C VAL A 430 54.17 17.95 -37.09
N ASP A 431 55.00 18.66 -36.31
CA ASP A 431 56.04 18.08 -35.45
C ASP A 431 55.67 18.13 -33.96
N ARG A 432 54.45 18.56 -33.63
CA ARG A 432 53.98 18.64 -32.25
C ARG A 432 53.83 17.24 -31.66
N LYS A 433 54.59 16.97 -30.60
CA LYS A 433 54.43 15.77 -29.75
C LYS A 433 53.77 16.15 -28.44
N THR A 434 52.82 15.33 -28.00
CA THR A 434 52.22 15.44 -26.67
C THR A 434 53.15 14.82 -25.65
N LEU A 435 53.56 15.61 -24.66
CA LEU A 435 54.29 15.17 -23.48
C LEU A 435 53.26 14.83 -22.40
N ILE A 436 53.33 13.61 -21.87
CA ILE A 436 52.46 13.14 -20.81
C ILE A 436 53.28 13.08 -19.52
N THR A 437 52.95 13.93 -18.56
CA THR A 437 53.65 14.01 -17.28
C THR A 437 52.72 13.59 -16.16
N LYS A 438 53.13 12.63 -15.31
CA LYS A 438 52.38 12.28 -14.10
C LYS A 438 52.59 13.35 -13.03
N LEU A 439 51.52 13.98 -12.58
CA LEU A 439 51.58 14.92 -11.47
C LEU A 439 51.65 14.13 -10.15
N LYS A 440 52.57 14.51 -9.25
CA LYS A 440 52.67 13.96 -7.90
C LYS A 440 51.90 14.88 -6.94
N GLY A 441 50.89 14.32 -6.27
CA GLY A 441 50.18 14.97 -5.18
C GLY A 441 50.96 14.97 -3.89
#